data_AF-A0A3P7IAX5-F1
#
_entry.id   AF-A0A3P7IAX5-F1
#
_cell.length_a   1.000
_cell.length_b   1.000
_cell.length_c   1.000
_cell.angle_alpha   90.00
_cell.angle_beta   90.00
_cell.angle_gamma   90.00
#
_symmetry.space_group_name_H-M   'P 1'
#
loop_
_entity.id
_entity.type
_entity.pdbx_description
1 polymer ?
#
loop_
_entity_poly.entity_id
_entity_poly.type
_entity_poly.pdbx_seq_one_letter_code
_entity_poly.pdbx_strand_id
1 'polypeptide(L)'
;MKKKNLMTLTVDGKSNLNIMKKSKKPETMTKDPIYLGGVPESVTNKGLETKEPFVGCVRIMNLGGGKRDKNRMKKQLDVSKLDVFGDVNKQECPLD
;
A
#
# COMPACT_ATOMS: atom_id res chain seq x y z
N MET A 1 19.18 10.10 16.22
CA MET A 1 19.13 9.68 14.80
C MET A 1 17.90 8.81 14.55
N LYS A 2 17.03 9.15 13.59
CA LYS A 2 15.86 8.31 13.23
C LYS A 2 16.35 7.12 12.40
N LYS A 3 16.08 5.88 12.84
CA LYS A 3 16.36 4.66 12.08
C LYS A 3 15.45 4.64 10.84
N LYS A 4 16.02 4.82 9.63
CA LYS A 4 15.30 4.82 8.34
C LYS A 4 14.96 3.39 7.84
N ASN A 5 15.43 2.37 8.53
CA ASN A 5 15.32 0.93 8.20
C ASN A 5 14.35 0.19 9.15
N LEU A 6 13.33 0.89 9.63
CA LEU A 6 12.34 0.37 10.58
C LEU A 6 10.99 0.21 9.88
N MET A 7 10.39 -0.98 9.99
CA MET A 7 9.05 -1.26 9.50
C MET A 7 8.15 -1.68 10.67
N THR A 8 6.89 -1.25 10.65
CA THR A 8 5.87 -1.65 11.62
C THR A 8 4.63 -2.10 10.87
N LEU A 9 4.11 -3.27 11.24
CA LEU A 9 2.88 -3.83 10.71
C LEU A 9 1.90 -4.02 11.88
N THR A 10 0.67 -3.54 11.72
CA THR A 10 -0.38 -3.70 12.73
C THR A 10 -1.59 -4.38 12.11
N VAL A 11 -2.01 -5.49 12.70
CA VAL A 11 -3.20 -6.27 12.32
C VAL A 11 -4.06 -6.43 13.55
N ASP A 12 -5.32 -6.00 13.49
CA ASP A 12 -6.29 -6.06 14.59
C ASP A 12 -5.75 -5.50 15.92
N GLY A 13 -5.03 -4.38 15.83
CA GLY A 13 -4.39 -3.72 16.97
C GLY A 13 -3.07 -4.36 17.45
N LYS A 14 -2.73 -5.57 17.00
CA LYS A 14 -1.46 -6.23 17.33
C LYS A 14 -0.35 -5.72 16.40
N SER A 15 0.70 -5.17 16.98
CA SER A 15 1.79 -4.55 16.22
C SER A 15 3.07 -5.39 16.27
N ASN A 16 3.69 -5.58 15.10
CA ASN A 16 5.00 -6.19 14.95
C ASN A 16 5.99 -5.15 14.38
N LEU A 17 7.21 -5.16 14.90
CA LEU A 17 8.27 -4.22 14.51
C LEU A 17 9.46 -5.01 13.97
N ASN A 18 9.90 -4.65 12.77
CA ASN A 18 11.06 -5.24 12.12
C ASN A 18 12.15 -4.18 11.86
N ILE A 19 13.38 -4.48 12.27
CA ILE A 19 14.56 -3.64 12.00
C ILE A 19 15.36 -4.32 10.88
N MET A 20 15.24 -3.78 9.67
CA MET A 20 15.94 -4.31 8.50
C MET A 20 17.45 -4.07 8.60
N LYS A 21 18.25 -4.91 7.93
CA LYS A 21 19.70 -4.66 7.80
C LYS A 21 19.93 -3.29 7.15
N LYS A 22 20.99 -2.59 7.57
CA LYS A 22 21.35 -1.30 6.95
C LYS A 22 21.67 -1.54 5.47
N SER A 23 20.91 -0.91 4.58
CA SER A 23 21.18 -0.87 3.15
C SER A 23 22.06 0.34 2.81
N LYS A 24 22.84 0.25 1.72
CA LYS A 24 23.58 1.39 1.17
C LYS A 24 22.63 2.49 0.62
N LYS A 25 21.38 2.13 0.32
CA LYS A 25 20.30 3.02 -0.12
C LYS A 25 19.16 2.99 0.91
N PRO A 26 19.17 3.90 1.91
CA PRO A 26 18.18 3.91 2.98
C PRO A 26 16.83 4.50 2.56
N GLU A 27 16.71 4.99 1.32
CA GLU A 27 15.50 5.63 0.81
C GLU A 27 14.92 4.81 -0.33
N THR A 28 13.60 4.65 -0.29
CA THR A 28 12.82 3.99 -1.33
C THR A 28 12.21 5.10 -2.18
N MET A 29 12.79 5.35 -3.35
CA MET A 29 12.25 6.29 -4.33
C MET A 29 11.55 5.48 -5.43
N THR A 30 10.22 5.44 -5.38
CA THR A 30 9.38 4.86 -6.44
C THR A 30 8.69 5.98 -7.19
N LYS A 31 8.61 5.84 -8.52
CA LYS A 31 7.80 6.73 -9.39
C LYS A 31 6.68 5.97 -10.10
N ASP A 32 6.62 4.67 -9.86
CA ASP A 32 5.66 3.75 -10.44
C ASP A 32 4.28 3.90 -9.78
N PRO A 33 3.19 3.54 -10.48
CA PRO A 33 1.84 3.58 -9.93
C PRO A 33 1.66 2.61 -8.76
N ILE A 34 0.66 2.87 -7.93
CA ILE A 34 0.23 1.97 -6.86
C ILE A 34 -0.87 1.08 -7.43
N TYR A 35 -0.65 -0.23 -7.36
CA TYR A 35 -1.65 -1.23 -7.72
C TYR A 35 -2.31 -1.81 -6.45
N LEU A 36 -3.59 -2.16 -6.56
CA LEU A 36 -4.40 -2.70 -5.47
C LEU A 36 -5.05 -4.00 -5.94
N GLY A 37 -5.04 -5.04 -5.11
CA GLY A 37 -5.65 -6.33 -5.43
C GLY A 37 -4.90 -7.19 -6.45
N GLY A 38 -3.99 -6.64 -7.25
CA GLY A 38 -3.17 -7.41 -8.17
C GLY A 38 -2.21 -6.50 -8.93
N VAL A 39 -1.35 -7.08 -9.77
CA VAL A 39 -0.46 -6.33 -10.68
C VAL A 39 -0.60 -6.87 -12.10
N PRO A 40 -0.50 -6.03 -13.14
CA PRO A 40 -0.43 -6.50 -14.52
C PRO A 40 0.74 -7.47 -14.72
N GLU A 41 0.60 -8.43 -15.63
CA GLU A 41 1.63 -9.47 -15.87
C GLU A 41 3.01 -8.89 -16.21
N SER A 42 3.02 -7.78 -16.96
CA SER A 42 4.22 -7.06 -17.39
C SER A 42 4.98 -6.39 -16.24
N VAL A 43 4.36 -6.21 -15.07
CA VAL A 43 4.99 -5.60 -13.91
C VAL A 43 5.86 -6.62 -13.19
N THR A 44 7.14 -6.26 -13.02
CA THR A 44 8.09 -7.00 -12.18
C THR A 44 8.37 -6.18 -10.92
N ASN A 45 8.11 -6.76 -9.74
CA ASN A 45 8.30 -6.08 -8.45
C ASN A 45 9.11 -6.97 -7.51
N LYS A 46 10.23 -6.45 -7.00
CA LYS A 46 11.13 -7.18 -6.08
C LYS A 46 10.56 -7.35 -4.66
N GLY A 47 9.50 -6.64 -4.33
CA GLY A 47 8.85 -6.66 -3.01
C GLY A 47 7.60 -7.52 -2.93
N LEU A 48 7.24 -8.24 -4.01
CA LEU A 48 6.09 -9.15 -4.01
C LEU A 48 6.58 -10.60 -4.04
N GLU A 49 6.05 -11.42 -3.13
CA GLU A 49 6.31 -12.87 -3.10
C GLU A 49 5.33 -13.66 -3.98
N THR A 50 4.14 -13.09 -4.24
CA THR A 50 3.11 -13.66 -5.11
C THR A 50 2.55 -12.60 -6.07
N LYS A 51 2.08 -13.04 -7.23
CA LYS A 51 1.33 -12.23 -8.21
C LYS A 51 -0.14 -12.64 -8.33
N GLU A 52 -0.60 -13.59 -7.51
CA GLU A 52 -2.00 -14.00 -7.52
C GLU A 52 -2.91 -12.81 -7.15
N PRO A 53 -4.01 -12.61 -7.88
CA PRO A 53 -4.95 -11.53 -7.56
C PRO A 53 -5.70 -11.85 -6.27
N PHE A 54 -5.93 -10.82 -5.47
CA PHE A 54 -6.76 -10.87 -4.29
C PHE A 54 -8.23 -10.97 -4.68
N VAL A 55 -8.96 -11.90 -4.05
CA VAL A 55 -10.40 -12.07 -4.19
C VAL A 55 -11.07 -11.72 -2.87
N GLY A 56 -11.91 -10.70 -2.87
CA GLY A 56 -12.63 -10.22 -1.70
C GLY A 56 -12.79 -8.70 -1.69
N CYS A 57 -13.06 -8.15 -0.51
CA CYS A 57 -13.32 -6.72 -0.36
C CYS A 57 -12.19 -5.98 0.36
N VAL A 58 -11.86 -4.79 -0.14
CA VAL A 58 -10.86 -3.91 0.47
C VAL A 58 -11.46 -2.53 0.69
N ARG A 59 -11.35 -2.01 1.91
CA ARG A 59 -11.70 -0.63 2.25
C ARG A 59 -10.46 0.17 2.63
N ILE A 60 -10.15 1.20 1.85
CA ILE A 60 -8.95 2.03 2.06
C ILE A 60 -9.33 3.27 2.87
N MET A 61 -8.86 3.34 4.11
CA MET A 61 -9.13 4.50 4.97
C MET A 61 -8.15 5.66 4.72
N ASN A 62 -6.87 5.37 4.55
CA ASN A 62 -5.82 6.37 4.37
C ASN A 62 -4.68 5.76 3.55
N LEU A 63 -4.10 6.55 2.64
CA LEU A 63 -2.91 6.16 1.88
C LEU A 63 -1.83 7.25 2.01
N GLY A 64 -0.62 6.86 2.39
CA GLY A 64 0.50 7.77 2.61
C GLY A 64 0.67 8.23 4.05
N GLY A 65 1.92 8.54 4.42
CA GLY A 65 2.27 8.99 5.77
C GLY A 65 3.62 9.68 5.82
N GLY A 66 3.61 10.98 6.15
CA GLY A 66 4.79 11.73 6.54
C GLY A 66 4.37 12.95 7.36
N LYS A 67 4.75 12.99 8.65
CA LYS A 67 4.60 14.14 9.55
C LYS A 67 5.55 15.30 9.14
N ARG A 68 5.41 15.84 7.93
CA ARG A 68 6.19 17.02 7.52
C ARG A 68 5.36 18.19 7.00
N ASP A 69 4.12 17.96 6.57
CA ASP A 69 3.22 19.04 6.23
C ASP A 69 1.95 18.93 7.06
N LYS A 70 1.80 19.80 8.07
CA LYS A 70 0.51 19.98 8.77
C LYS A 70 -0.60 20.42 7.80
N ASN A 71 -0.24 20.87 6.60
CA ASN A 71 -1.12 21.23 5.48
C ASN A 71 -1.40 20.10 4.48
N ARG A 72 -0.72 18.95 4.54
CA ARG A 72 -1.22 17.73 3.89
C ARG A 72 -2.27 17.14 4.84
N MET A 73 -3.45 17.77 4.86
CA MET A 73 -4.67 17.03 5.16
C MET A 73 -4.54 15.69 4.43
N LYS A 74 -4.72 14.60 5.17
CA LYS A 74 -4.89 13.26 4.59
C LYS A 74 -5.88 13.42 3.45
N LYS A 75 -5.40 13.54 2.20
CA LYS A 75 -6.29 13.52 1.06
C LYS A 75 -6.80 12.10 1.07
N GLN A 76 -8.02 11.94 1.58
CA GLN A 76 -8.72 10.68 1.51
C GLN A 76 -8.64 10.24 0.05
N LEU A 77 -8.11 9.04 -0.17
CA LEU A 77 -8.03 8.49 -1.50
C LEU A 77 -9.46 8.29 -2.00
N ASP A 78 -9.85 9.01 -3.05
CA ASP A 78 -11.14 8.84 -3.68
C ASP A 78 -11.08 7.61 -4.58
N VAL A 79 -11.43 6.45 -4.01
CA VAL A 79 -11.39 5.14 -4.69
C VAL A 79 -12.26 5.14 -5.96
N SER A 80 -13.32 5.96 -5.99
CA SER A 80 -14.18 6.12 -7.16
C SER A 80 -13.41 6.58 -8.40
N LYS A 81 -12.38 7.41 -8.20
CA LYS A 81 -11.55 8.02 -9.26
C LYS A 81 -10.37 7.18 -9.72
N LEU A 82 -10.12 6.02 -9.11
CA LEU A 82 -8.99 5.16 -9.50
C LEU A 82 -9.26 4.44 -10.82
N ASP A 83 -8.24 4.22 -11.63
CA ASP A 83 -8.37 3.36 -12.82
C ASP A 83 -8.67 1.91 -12.39
N VAL A 84 -9.51 1.23 -13.16
CA VAL A 84 -9.90 -0.17 -12.91
C VAL A 84 -9.31 -1.06 -13.98
N PHE A 85 -8.78 -2.19 -13.54
CA PHE A 85 -8.28 -3.25 -14.39
C PHE A 85 -8.85 -4.59 -13.91
N GLY A 86 -9.47 -5.35 -14.81
CA GLY A 86 -10.09 -6.64 -14.48
C GLY A 86 -11.45 -6.51 -13.79
N ASP A 87 -11.81 -7.54 -13.02
CA ASP A 87 -13.09 -7.66 -12.33
C ASP A 87 -13.05 -6.97 -10.96
N VAL A 88 -13.51 -5.71 -10.91
CA VAL A 88 -13.52 -4.91 -9.67
C VAL A 88 -14.82 -4.13 -9.58
N ASN A 89 -15.56 -4.37 -8.49
CA ASN A 89 -16.69 -3.54 -8.08
C ASN A 89 -16.22 -2.49 -7.06
N LYS A 90 -16.44 -1.21 -7.37
CA LYS A 90 -16.04 -0.09 -6.50
C LYS A 90 -17.12 0.36 -5.52
N GLN A 91 -18.37 0.02 -5.79
CA GLN A 91 -19.52 0.62 -5.12
C GLN A 91 -19.94 -0.18 -3.90
N GLU A 92 -19.81 -1.50 -3.98
CA GLU A 92 -20.33 -2.42 -2.99
C GLU A 92 -19.36 -3.57 -2.73
N CYS A 93 -19.50 -4.12 -1.53
CA CYS A 93 -18.93 -5.39 -1.15
C CYS A 93 -20.13 -6.29 -0.87
N PRO A 94 -20.42 -7.27 -1.75
CA PRO A 94 -21.50 -8.22 -1.49
C PRO A 94 -21.26 -8.90 -0.15
N LEU A 95 -22.31 -8.94 0.67
CA LEU A 95 -22.37 -9.87 1.77
C LEU A 95 -23.04 -11.11 1.19
N ASP A 96 -22.31 -12.23 1.17
CA ASP A 96 -22.91 -13.54 0.89
C ASP A 96 -24.11 -13.80 1.81
#